data_AF-A0A3N4HU68-F1
#
_entry.id   AF-A0A3N4HU68-F1
#
_cell.length_a   1.000
_cell.length_b   1.000
_cell.length_c   1.000
_cell.angle_alpha   90.00
_cell.angle_beta   90.00
_cell.angle_gamma   90.00
#
_symmetry.space_group_name_H-M   'P 1'
#
loop_
_entity.id
_entity.type
_entity.pdbx_description
1 polymer ?
#
loop_
_entity_poly.entity_id
_entity_poly.type
_entity_poly.pdbx_seq_one_letter_code
_entity_poly.pdbx_strand_id
1 'polypeptide(L)'
;MDTRTRPFPPNDNDQLEIDVPPPPSFVTAECYANGFVEFFRDGKPFDPTRMSLSLRRALEQHRKLDLFWFGKPPVPPGKDRNTSPPLRELVNSLYWQDPIVEPLHQLAEDLLVALLDQVMPRFLELPPGSLQRLKAQSLVHKQYPQIIGTAGIANGIIRDLHVKGMLRAEKVSIFQQVLSSKLYDLRLAASSRETVQDLSRHLERSARFFAPLVRFLRFRSERLELLLLRYLNEDGVNFAVVRGVEEATGRHQEFLEGLERDASLDLYEREIIRISSLRSPVNAKYYIERIRDLTKKQEALRMRWRGV
;
A
#
# COMPACT_ATOMS: atom_id res chain seq x y z
N MET A 1 22.80 -70.79 -35.54
CA MET A 1 22.44 -69.55 -34.82
C MET A 1 22.59 -68.42 -35.80
N ASP A 2 21.47 -67.83 -36.20
CA ASP A 2 21.30 -67.06 -37.43
C ASP A 2 21.39 -65.56 -37.10
N THR A 3 22.51 -64.93 -37.45
CA THR A 3 22.78 -63.51 -37.15
C THR A 3 22.08 -62.62 -38.17
N ARG A 4 20.80 -62.30 -37.90
CA ARG A 4 20.05 -61.29 -38.65
C ARG A 4 20.61 -59.89 -38.36
N THR A 5 21.40 -59.37 -39.29
CA THR A 5 21.79 -57.96 -39.40
C THR A 5 20.55 -57.08 -39.53
N ARG A 6 20.33 -56.19 -38.55
CA ARG A 6 19.29 -55.15 -38.65
C ARG A 6 19.77 -54.06 -39.63
N PRO A 7 18.92 -53.59 -40.55
CA PRO A 7 19.26 -52.47 -41.42
C PRO A 7 19.45 -51.20 -40.59
N PHE A 8 20.48 -50.43 -40.93
CA PHE A 8 20.68 -49.08 -40.40
C PHE A 8 19.47 -48.20 -40.78
N PRO A 9 18.97 -47.35 -39.87
CA PRO A 9 17.94 -46.38 -40.22
C PRO A 9 18.48 -45.41 -41.28
N PRO A 10 17.62 -44.95 -42.21
CA PRO A 10 18.00 -43.94 -43.17
C PRO A 10 18.52 -42.69 -42.43
N ASN A 11 19.59 -42.12 -42.97
CA ASN A 11 20.16 -40.88 -42.47
C ASN A 11 19.26 -39.74 -42.94
N ASP A 12 18.17 -39.50 -42.20
CA ASP A 12 17.25 -38.37 -42.37
C ASP A 12 17.97 -37.07 -41.98
N ASN A 13 18.94 -36.69 -42.80
CA ASN A 13 19.59 -35.38 -42.81
C ASN A 13 18.86 -34.42 -43.75
N ASP A 14 17.58 -34.69 -44.04
CA ASP A 14 16.63 -33.63 -44.36
C ASP A 14 16.46 -32.83 -43.07
N GLN A 15 17.34 -31.86 -42.91
CA GLN A 15 17.20 -30.80 -41.94
C GLN A 15 15.82 -30.18 -42.19
N LEU A 16 14.83 -30.60 -41.41
CA LEU A 16 13.63 -29.81 -41.20
C LEU A 16 14.16 -28.42 -40.84
N GLU A 17 14.04 -27.48 -41.77
CA GLU A 17 14.18 -26.06 -41.49
C GLU A 17 13.12 -25.78 -40.42
N ILE A 18 13.53 -25.97 -39.16
CA ILE A 18 12.81 -25.44 -38.03
C ILE A 18 12.88 -23.95 -38.29
N ASP A 19 11.76 -23.39 -38.70
CA ASP A 19 11.55 -21.96 -38.87
C ASP A 19 11.72 -21.34 -37.48
N VAL A 20 12.97 -21.15 -37.07
CA VAL A 20 13.33 -20.55 -35.80
C VAL A 20 12.92 -19.09 -35.96
N PRO A 21 11.89 -18.63 -35.24
CA PRO A 21 11.47 -17.25 -35.35
C PRO A 21 12.69 -16.37 -35.09
N PRO A 22 12.91 -15.32 -35.90
CA PRO A 22 14.06 -14.46 -35.74
C PRO A 22 14.13 -13.99 -34.29
N PRO A 23 15.35 -13.93 -33.69
CA PRO A 23 15.49 -13.48 -32.32
C PRO A 23 14.82 -12.10 -32.19
N PRO A 24 14.06 -11.84 -31.11
CA PRO A 24 13.36 -10.58 -30.94
C PRO A 24 14.37 -9.45 -31.10
N SER A 25 14.06 -8.47 -31.96
CA SER A 25 14.94 -7.34 -32.25
C SER A 25 15.38 -6.70 -30.93
N PHE A 26 16.69 -6.58 -30.71
CA PHE A 26 17.23 -5.89 -29.53
C PHE A 26 16.78 -4.43 -29.58
N VAL A 27 15.77 -4.13 -28.77
CA VAL A 27 15.30 -2.77 -28.54
C VAL A 27 16.40 -2.05 -27.76
N THR A 28 16.97 -0.99 -28.34
CA THR A 28 18.01 -0.21 -27.66
C THR A 28 17.46 0.41 -26.37
N ALA A 29 18.32 0.61 -25.38
CA ALA A 29 17.90 1.11 -24.06
C ALA A 29 17.12 2.43 -24.12
N GLU A 30 17.33 3.24 -25.16
CA GLU A 30 16.65 4.50 -25.45
C GLU A 30 15.14 4.36 -25.73
N CYS A 31 14.68 3.16 -26.08
CA CYS A 31 13.29 2.90 -26.37
C CYS A 31 12.47 2.50 -25.13
N TYR A 32 13.10 2.25 -23.98
CA TYR A 32 12.38 1.93 -22.74
C TYR A 32 11.82 3.19 -22.06
N ALA A 33 10.80 3.00 -21.24
CA ALA A 33 10.20 4.06 -20.45
C ALA A 33 11.14 4.57 -19.35
N ASN A 34 11.42 5.87 -19.33
CA ASN A 34 12.23 6.52 -18.29
C ASN A 34 11.42 6.92 -17.04
N GLY A 35 10.15 6.56 -17.00
CA GLY A 35 9.25 6.92 -15.92
C GLY A 35 7.87 6.27 -16.09
N PHE A 36 7.08 6.27 -15.02
CA PHE A 36 5.74 5.70 -15.03
C PHE A 36 4.83 6.34 -16.10
N VAL A 37 5.02 7.63 -16.38
CA VAL A 37 4.23 8.35 -17.39
C VAL A 37 4.51 7.81 -18.79
N GLU A 38 5.77 7.64 -19.17
CA GLU A 38 6.13 7.13 -20.50
C GLU A 38 5.64 5.69 -20.69
N PHE A 39 5.71 4.88 -19.63
CA PHE A 39 5.20 3.51 -19.64
C PHE A 39 3.68 3.46 -19.79
N PHE A 40 2.93 4.14 -18.89
CA PHE A 40 1.48 4.04 -18.88
C PHE A 40 0.80 4.82 -19.99
N ARG A 41 1.19 6.09 -20.19
CA ARG A 41 0.54 6.99 -21.16
C ARG A 41 1.06 6.73 -22.56
N ASP A 42 2.39 6.78 -22.73
CA ASP A 42 3.01 6.74 -24.06
C ASP A 42 3.19 5.30 -24.56
N GLY A 43 3.00 4.30 -23.68
CA GLY A 43 3.03 2.89 -24.04
C GLY A 43 4.41 2.35 -24.36
N LYS A 44 5.46 3.07 -23.95
CA LYS A 44 6.83 2.58 -24.10
C LYS A 44 7.02 1.31 -23.27
N PRO A 45 7.77 0.31 -23.76
CA PRO A 45 8.09 -0.87 -22.98
C PRO A 45 8.87 -0.50 -21.71
N PHE A 46 8.69 -1.26 -20.65
CA PHE A 46 9.47 -1.11 -19.42
C PHE A 46 10.82 -1.82 -19.56
N ASP A 47 11.89 -1.25 -18.99
CA ASP A 47 13.22 -1.84 -18.91
C ASP A 47 13.22 -3.09 -17.99
N PRO A 48 13.34 -4.32 -18.54
CA PRO A 48 13.23 -5.54 -17.75
C PRO A 48 14.32 -5.70 -16.68
N THR A 49 15.39 -4.90 -16.74
CA THR A 49 16.44 -4.90 -15.71
C THR A 49 16.05 -4.16 -14.44
N ARG A 50 15.02 -3.30 -14.51
CA ARG A 50 14.62 -2.45 -13.40
C ARG A 50 13.40 -2.94 -12.63
N MET A 51 12.43 -3.60 -13.28
CA MET A 51 11.16 -4.04 -12.68
C MET A 51 10.91 -5.49 -13.02
N SER A 52 10.37 -6.25 -12.06
CA SER A 52 10.02 -7.62 -12.36
C SER A 52 8.92 -7.74 -13.42
N LEU A 53 8.95 -8.88 -14.09
CA LEU A 53 7.91 -9.27 -15.05
C LEU A 53 6.53 -9.36 -14.38
N SER A 54 6.46 -9.73 -13.10
CA SER A 54 5.21 -9.83 -12.34
C SER A 54 4.56 -8.47 -12.17
N LEU A 55 5.31 -7.48 -11.67
CA LEU A 55 4.75 -6.13 -11.52
C LEU A 55 4.39 -5.51 -12.88
N ARG A 56 5.23 -5.71 -13.89
CA ARG A 56 4.93 -5.24 -15.24
C ARG A 56 3.60 -5.78 -15.75
N ARG A 57 3.36 -7.09 -15.64
CA ARG A 57 2.10 -7.73 -16.06
C ARG A 57 0.92 -7.16 -15.29
N ALA A 58 1.05 -7.03 -13.97
CA ALA A 58 0.02 -6.45 -13.12
C ALA A 58 -0.35 -5.03 -13.55
N LEU A 59 0.66 -4.18 -13.78
CA LEU A 59 0.47 -2.81 -14.25
C LEU A 59 -0.15 -2.76 -15.66
N GLU A 60 0.26 -3.63 -16.58
CA GLU A 60 -0.29 -3.73 -17.94
C GLU A 60 -1.76 -4.16 -17.95
N GLN A 61 -2.14 -5.14 -17.13
CA GLN A 61 -3.54 -5.58 -16.98
C GLN A 61 -4.45 -4.44 -16.54
N HIS A 62 -3.90 -3.52 -15.74
CA HIS A 62 -4.61 -2.41 -15.16
C HIS A 62 -4.42 -1.08 -15.90
N ARG A 63 -3.62 -1.05 -16.97
CA ARG A 63 -3.35 0.13 -17.79
C ARG A 63 -4.61 0.76 -18.38
N LYS A 64 -5.63 -0.04 -18.67
CA LYS A 64 -6.92 0.40 -19.25
C LYS A 64 -7.91 0.95 -18.21
N LEU A 65 -7.60 0.83 -16.92
CA LEU A 65 -8.49 1.32 -15.88
C LEU A 65 -8.23 2.83 -15.72
N ASP A 66 -9.13 3.65 -16.26
CA ASP A 66 -9.20 5.11 -16.03
C ASP A 66 -9.22 5.49 -14.53
N LEU A 67 -9.44 4.51 -13.67
CA LEU A 67 -9.36 4.62 -12.22
C LEU A 67 -7.97 5.05 -11.75
N PHE A 68 -6.89 4.66 -12.43
CA PHE A 68 -5.56 5.19 -12.15
C PHE A 68 -5.41 6.59 -12.72
N TRP A 69 -6.21 7.54 -12.22
CA TRP A 69 -6.17 8.91 -12.70
C TRP A 69 -4.74 9.47 -12.54
N PHE A 70 -4.06 9.67 -13.67
CA PHE A 70 -2.67 10.15 -13.76
C PHE A 70 -2.52 11.66 -13.55
N GLY A 71 -3.64 12.38 -13.55
CA GLY A 71 -3.71 13.80 -13.20
C GLY A 71 -3.72 13.99 -11.70
N LYS A 72 -3.08 15.06 -11.21
CA LYS A 72 -3.38 15.58 -9.87
C LYS A 72 -4.90 15.81 -9.84
N PRO A 73 -5.68 15.24 -8.90
CA PRO A 73 -7.01 15.77 -8.68
C PRO A 73 -6.85 17.28 -8.46
N PRO A 74 -7.74 18.14 -9.01
CA PRO A 74 -7.65 19.57 -8.77
C PRO A 74 -7.70 19.78 -7.25
N VAL A 75 -6.54 20.03 -6.65
CA VAL A 75 -6.45 20.30 -5.22
C VAL A 75 -6.96 21.73 -5.06
N PRO A 76 -8.08 21.94 -4.35
CA PRO A 76 -8.55 23.29 -4.09
C PRO A 76 -7.42 24.07 -3.42
N PRO A 77 -7.14 25.33 -3.83
CA PRO A 77 -6.13 26.14 -3.19
C PRO A 77 -6.43 26.22 -1.68
N GLY A 78 -5.42 25.95 -0.83
CA GLY A 78 -5.52 26.08 0.62
C GLY A 78 -5.77 24.80 1.43
N LYS A 79 -5.73 23.59 0.85
CA LYS A 79 -5.69 22.33 1.64
C LYS A 79 -4.25 21.80 1.77
N ASP A 80 -3.82 21.62 3.02
CA ASP A 80 -2.52 21.08 3.37
C ASP A 80 -2.30 19.68 2.78
N ARG A 81 -1.08 19.48 2.27
CA ARG A 81 -0.62 18.36 1.43
C ARG A 81 -0.37 17.06 2.21
N ASN A 82 -1.30 16.63 3.05
CA ASN A 82 -1.29 15.27 3.62
C ASN A 82 -2.05 14.26 2.75
N THR A 83 -2.10 14.48 1.43
CA THR A 83 -2.61 13.48 0.50
C THR A 83 -1.49 12.50 0.17
N SER A 84 -1.72 11.23 0.48
CA SER A 84 -0.81 10.14 0.15
C SER A 84 -0.44 10.15 -1.35
N PRO A 85 0.83 9.89 -1.69
CA PRO A 85 1.33 10.03 -3.05
C PRO A 85 0.59 9.07 -4.00
N PRO A 86 0.09 9.52 -5.17
CA PRO A 86 -0.60 8.65 -6.12
C PRO A 86 0.28 7.46 -6.52
N LEU A 87 -0.33 6.34 -6.95
CA LEU A 87 0.40 5.12 -7.37
C LEU A 87 1.56 5.42 -8.33
N ARG A 88 1.39 6.40 -9.23
CA ARG A 88 2.47 6.92 -10.09
C ARG A 88 3.73 7.30 -9.32
N GLU A 89 3.58 8.13 -8.30
CA GLU A 89 4.69 8.62 -7.49
C GLU A 89 5.37 7.48 -6.73
N LEU A 90 4.60 6.45 -6.38
CA LEU A 90 5.11 5.25 -5.71
C LEU A 90 5.96 4.39 -6.64
N VAL A 91 5.45 4.05 -7.82
CA VAL A 91 6.23 3.28 -8.80
C VAL A 91 7.45 4.09 -9.25
N ASN A 92 7.30 5.42 -9.42
CA ASN A 92 8.44 6.33 -9.59
C ASN A 92 9.46 6.26 -8.44
N SER A 93 9.01 6.25 -7.19
CA SER A 93 9.90 6.16 -6.03
C SER A 93 10.64 4.82 -5.93
N LEU A 94 10.00 3.73 -6.36
CA LEU A 94 10.58 2.38 -6.36
C LEU A 94 11.69 2.21 -7.40
N TYR A 95 11.49 2.75 -8.61
CA TYR A 95 12.35 2.41 -9.75
C TYR A 95 13.16 3.57 -10.35
N TRP A 96 12.75 4.82 -10.12
CA TRP A 96 13.28 5.96 -10.86
C TRP A 96 13.85 7.09 -10.01
N GLN A 97 13.54 7.16 -8.72
CA GLN A 97 14.12 8.18 -7.84
C GLN A 97 15.40 7.68 -7.18
N ASP A 98 15.30 6.70 -6.30
CA ASP A 98 16.44 6.16 -5.56
C ASP A 98 16.27 4.65 -5.40
N PRO A 99 17.30 3.83 -5.71
CA PRO A 99 17.18 2.39 -5.60
C PRO A 99 16.89 2.01 -4.15
N ILE A 100 15.79 1.27 -3.96
CA ILE A 100 15.47 0.68 -2.66
C ILE A 100 16.56 -0.34 -2.32
N VAL A 101 17.03 -0.33 -1.08
CA VAL A 101 18.03 -1.31 -0.62
C VAL A 101 17.37 -2.69 -0.53
N GLU A 102 17.95 -3.70 -1.18
CA GLU A 102 17.52 -5.09 -1.02
C GLU A 102 17.65 -5.54 0.44
N PRO A 103 16.74 -6.38 0.98
CA PRO A 103 15.65 -7.13 0.31
C PRO A 103 14.29 -6.40 0.28
N LEU A 104 14.26 -5.13 0.66
CA LEU A 104 13.00 -4.39 0.86
C LEU A 104 12.33 -4.00 -0.46
N HIS A 105 13.15 -3.86 -1.50
CA HIS A 105 12.68 -3.60 -2.85
C HIS A 105 11.75 -4.72 -3.32
N GLN A 106 12.22 -5.97 -3.23
CA GLN A 106 11.42 -7.14 -3.60
C GLN A 106 10.11 -7.23 -2.81
N LEU A 107 10.13 -6.95 -1.50
CA LEU A 107 8.91 -6.98 -0.69
C LEU A 107 7.91 -5.88 -1.05
N ALA A 108 8.40 -4.66 -1.30
CA ALA A 108 7.53 -3.56 -1.73
C ALA A 108 6.91 -3.85 -3.10
N GLU A 109 7.68 -4.47 -3.98
CA GLU A 109 7.21 -4.95 -5.28
C GLU A 109 6.17 -6.08 -5.13
N ASP A 110 6.45 -7.10 -4.32
CA ASP A 110 5.52 -8.21 -4.08
C ASP A 110 4.19 -7.72 -3.48
N LEU A 111 4.24 -6.69 -2.63
CA LEU A 111 3.07 -6.03 -2.07
C LEU A 111 2.28 -5.29 -3.14
N LEU A 112 2.95 -4.55 -4.02
CA LEU A 112 2.32 -3.92 -5.18
C LEU A 112 1.64 -4.96 -6.07
N VAL A 113 2.33 -6.04 -6.39
CA VAL A 113 1.79 -7.14 -7.20
C VAL A 113 0.56 -7.74 -6.52
N ALA A 114 0.60 -8.06 -5.23
CA ALA A 114 -0.56 -8.60 -4.53
C ALA A 114 -1.75 -7.64 -4.53
N LEU A 115 -1.49 -6.35 -4.31
CA LEU A 115 -2.51 -5.31 -4.32
C LEU A 115 -3.17 -5.14 -5.70
N LEU A 116 -2.38 -5.23 -6.77
CA LEU A 116 -2.84 -5.12 -8.15
C LEU A 116 -3.52 -6.41 -8.60
N ASP A 117 -2.87 -7.56 -8.54
CA ASP A 117 -3.35 -8.81 -9.14
C ASP A 117 -4.43 -9.53 -8.31
N GLN A 118 -4.43 -9.39 -6.99
CA GLN A 118 -5.29 -10.20 -6.12
C GLN A 118 -6.42 -9.37 -5.51
N VAL A 119 -6.10 -8.17 -5.03
CA VAL A 119 -7.05 -7.35 -4.27
C VAL A 119 -7.89 -6.49 -5.22
N MET A 120 -7.27 -5.89 -6.23
CA MET A 120 -7.98 -4.95 -7.10
C MET A 120 -9.09 -5.58 -7.98
N PRO A 121 -8.93 -6.77 -8.58
CA PRO A 121 -9.97 -7.39 -9.40
C PRO A 121 -11.29 -7.55 -8.64
N ARG A 122 -11.22 -7.88 -7.35
CA ARG A 122 -12.40 -8.02 -6.48
C ARG A 122 -13.20 -6.72 -6.34
N PHE A 123 -12.52 -5.57 -6.42
CA PHE A 123 -13.19 -4.27 -6.43
C PHE A 123 -13.77 -3.91 -7.81
N LEU A 124 -13.18 -4.43 -8.89
CA LEU A 124 -13.64 -4.19 -10.26
C LEU A 124 -14.87 -5.03 -10.63
N GLU A 125 -15.02 -6.19 -10.01
CA GLU A 125 -16.20 -7.07 -10.12
C GLU A 125 -17.49 -6.41 -9.58
N LEU A 126 -17.36 -5.38 -8.75
CA LEU A 126 -18.52 -4.65 -8.24
C LEU A 126 -19.24 -3.91 -9.39
N PRO A 127 -20.58 -3.80 -9.34
CA PRO A 127 -21.34 -3.13 -10.39
C PRO A 127 -20.84 -1.69 -10.62
N PRO A 128 -20.66 -1.26 -11.88
CA PRO A 128 -20.26 0.11 -12.19
C PRO A 128 -21.28 1.10 -11.61
N GLY A 129 -20.78 2.19 -11.02
CA GLY A 129 -21.60 3.21 -10.37
C GLY A 129 -22.14 2.84 -8.98
N SER A 130 -21.95 1.61 -8.50
CA SER A 130 -22.36 1.25 -7.14
C SER A 130 -21.57 2.03 -6.09
N LEU A 131 -22.24 2.41 -5.00
CA LEU A 131 -21.60 3.08 -3.86
C LEU A 131 -20.46 2.24 -3.28
N GLN A 132 -20.58 0.91 -3.31
CA GLN A 132 -19.54 -0.01 -2.86
C GLN A 132 -18.31 0.07 -3.76
N ARG A 133 -18.48 0.09 -5.09
CA ARG A 133 -17.37 0.27 -6.03
C ARG A 133 -16.68 1.62 -5.85
N LEU A 134 -17.44 2.70 -5.67
CA LEU A 134 -16.86 4.04 -5.43
C LEU A 134 -16.09 4.10 -4.11
N LYS A 135 -16.63 3.50 -3.03
CA LYS A 135 -15.93 3.39 -1.74
C LYS A 135 -14.67 2.57 -1.88
N ALA A 136 -14.75 1.40 -2.50
CA ALA A 136 -13.63 0.50 -2.77
C ALA A 136 -12.54 1.21 -3.58
N GLN A 137 -12.90 1.90 -4.67
CA GLN A 137 -11.97 2.72 -5.45
C GLN A 137 -11.34 3.81 -4.60
N SER A 138 -12.13 4.54 -3.81
CA SER A 138 -11.60 5.56 -2.89
C SER A 138 -10.60 4.97 -1.89
N LEU A 139 -10.86 3.77 -1.39
CA LEU A 139 -9.99 3.05 -0.47
C LEU A 139 -8.71 2.59 -1.17
N VAL A 140 -8.79 2.01 -2.36
CA VAL A 140 -7.61 1.69 -3.18
C VAL A 140 -6.78 2.95 -3.41
N HIS A 141 -7.41 4.05 -3.86
CA HIS A 141 -6.73 5.31 -4.13
C HIS A 141 -6.19 6.04 -2.89
N LYS A 142 -6.67 5.74 -1.69
CA LYS A 142 -6.17 6.37 -0.46
C LYS A 142 -5.21 5.45 0.29
N GLN A 143 -5.61 4.21 0.51
CA GLN A 143 -4.91 3.25 1.35
C GLN A 143 -3.74 2.59 0.62
N TYR A 144 -3.82 2.32 -0.68
CA TYR A 144 -2.66 1.76 -1.39
C TYR A 144 -1.50 2.78 -1.39
N PRO A 145 -1.73 4.05 -1.78
CA PRO A 145 -0.82 5.14 -1.51
C PRO A 145 -0.24 5.22 -0.11
N GLN A 146 -1.03 4.93 0.93
CA GLN A 146 -0.52 4.93 2.30
C GLN A 146 0.37 3.73 2.56
N ILE A 147 -0.05 2.52 2.24
CA ILE A 147 0.71 1.30 2.47
C ILE A 147 2.05 1.37 1.73
N ILE A 148 2.00 1.64 0.42
CA ILE A 148 3.19 1.68 -0.43
C ILE A 148 3.97 2.99 -0.20
N GLY A 149 3.30 4.12 0.03
CA GLY A 149 3.96 5.38 0.37
C GLY A 149 4.66 5.32 1.71
N THR A 150 4.15 4.52 2.64
CA THR A 150 4.88 4.25 3.88
C THR A 150 6.04 3.30 3.64
N ALA A 151 5.97 2.36 2.70
CA ALA A 151 7.14 1.62 2.24
C ALA A 151 8.18 2.55 1.56
N GLY A 152 7.75 3.56 0.80
CA GLY A 152 8.61 4.59 0.21
C GLY A 152 9.21 5.56 1.24
N ILE A 153 8.43 6.00 2.24
CA ILE A 153 8.91 6.79 3.38
C ILE A 153 9.89 5.95 4.21
N ALA A 154 9.55 4.69 4.48
CA ALA A 154 10.45 3.75 5.11
C ALA A 154 11.73 3.63 4.29
N ASN A 155 11.64 3.51 2.96
CA ASN A 155 12.81 3.49 2.08
C ASN A 155 13.66 4.75 2.21
N GLY A 156 13.05 5.94 2.21
CA GLY A 156 13.78 7.20 2.45
C GLY A 156 14.51 7.20 3.78
N ILE A 157 13.85 6.76 4.86
CA ILE A 157 14.46 6.64 6.18
C ILE A 157 15.55 5.56 6.21
N ILE A 158 15.31 4.41 5.59
CA ILE A 158 16.23 3.27 5.54
C ILE A 158 17.47 3.65 4.75
N ARG A 159 17.31 4.33 3.62
CA ARG A 159 18.39 4.92 2.84
C ARG A 159 19.17 5.92 3.67
N ASP A 160 18.49 6.86 4.33
CA ASP A 160 19.13 7.83 5.21
C ASP A 160 19.93 7.15 6.33
N LEU A 161 19.39 6.08 6.92
CA LEU A 161 20.08 5.27 7.93
C LEU A 161 21.26 4.52 7.30
N HIS A 162 21.09 3.94 6.11
CA HIS A 162 22.12 3.18 5.41
C HIS A 162 23.31 4.06 5.03
N VAL A 163 23.06 5.21 4.40
CA VAL A 163 24.08 6.21 4.03
C VAL A 163 24.83 6.71 5.27
N LYS A 164 24.15 6.80 6.42
CA LYS A 164 24.76 7.19 7.70
C LYS A 164 25.40 6.01 8.47
N GLY A 165 25.40 4.80 7.93
CA GLY A 165 25.92 3.59 8.61
C GLY A 165 25.13 3.18 9.86
N MET A 166 23.88 3.63 9.98
CA MET A 166 22.98 3.37 11.11
C MET A 166 21.91 2.30 10.83
N LEU A 167 21.86 1.76 9.60
CA LEU A 167 20.97 0.67 9.26
C LEU A 167 21.65 -0.66 9.59
N ARG A 168 21.18 -1.31 10.65
CA ARG A 168 21.64 -2.64 11.05
C ARG A 168 20.87 -3.74 10.32
N ALA A 169 21.51 -4.89 10.12
CA ALA A 169 20.90 -6.05 9.49
C ALA A 169 19.65 -6.52 10.26
N GLU A 170 19.69 -6.44 11.60
CA GLU A 170 18.59 -6.86 12.46
C GLU A 170 17.32 -6.05 12.22
N LYS A 171 17.45 -4.72 12.06
CA LYS A 171 16.31 -3.85 11.74
C LYS A 171 15.69 -4.19 10.39
N VAL A 172 16.54 -4.46 9.40
CA VAL A 172 16.10 -4.87 8.06
C VAL A 172 15.33 -6.18 8.16
N SER A 173 15.84 -7.16 8.90
CA SER A 173 15.19 -8.45 9.13
C SER A 173 13.84 -8.33 9.83
N ILE A 174 13.74 -7.52 10.89
CA ILE A 174 12.46 -7.27 11.59
C ILE A 174 11.45 -6.66 10.61
N PHE A 175 11.87 -5.63 9.89
CA PHE A 175 11.01 -4.93 8.94
C PHE A 175 10.57 -5.86 7.81
N GLN A 176 11.47 -6.70 7.29
CA GLN A 176 11.17 -7.72 6.28
C GLN A 176 10.16 -8.74 6.78
N GLN A 177 10.32 -9.29 7.99
CA GLN A 177 9.37 -10.25 8.57
C GLN A 177 7.98 -9.64 8.76
N VAL A 178 7.95 -8.41 9.26
CA VAL A 178 6.71 -7.66 9.45
C VAL A 178 5.99 -7.39 8.13
N LEU A 179 6.72 -6.93 7.10
CA LEU A 179 6.14 -6.73 5.77
C LEU A 179 5.67 -8.05 5.14
N SER A 180 6.45 -9.11 5.28
CA SER A 180 6.11 -10.44 4.76
C SER A 180 4.83 -10.98 5.42
N SER A 181 4.70 -10.80 6.74
CA SER A 181 3.47 -11.14 7.46
C SER A 181 2.27 -10.33 6.98
N LYS A 182 2.43 -9.02 6.76
CA LYS A 182 1.33 -8.19 6.23
C LYS A 182 0.96 -8.54 4.80
N LEU A 183 1.94 -8.89 3.97
CA LEU A 183 1.71 -9.41 2.63
C LEU A 183 0.93 -10.73 2.68
N TYR A 184 1.30 -11.64 3.59
CA TYR A 184 0.57 -12.88 3.80
C TYR A 184 -0.88 -12.63 4.23
N ASP A 185 -1.11 -11.77 5.23
CA ASP A 185 -2.45 -11.39 5.69
C ASP A 185 -3.30 -10.84 4.53
N LEU A 186 -2.69 -9.98 3.69
CA LEU A 186 -3.35 -9.39 2.54
C LEU A 186 -3.73 -10.45 1.50
N ARG A 187 -2.82 -11.37 1.18
CA ARG A 187 -3.08 -12.48 0.24
C ARG A 187 -4.17 -13.41 0.77
N LEU A 188 -4.15 -13.69 2.07
CA LEU A 188 -5.17 -14.51 2.71
C LEU A 188 -6.55 -13.83 2.60
N ALA A 189 -6.66 -12.54 2.95
CA ALA A 189 -7.89 -11.77 2.83
C ALA A 189 -8.36 -11.63 1.37
N ALA A 190 -7.42 -11.52 0.41
CA ALA A 190 -7.74 -11.47 -1.00
C ALA A 190 -8.32 -12.81 -1.49
N SER A 191 -7.74 -13.94 -1.05
CA SER A 191 -8.16 -15.30 -1.43
C SER A 191 -9.41 -15.80 -0.70
N SER A 192 -9.73 -15.25 0.47
CA SER A 192 -10.88 -15.67 1.25
C SER A 192 -12.20 -15.20 0.63
N ARG A 193 -13.30 -15.87 0.93
CA ARG A 193 -14.66 -15.43 0.51
C ARG A 193 -15.17 -14.23 1.33
N GLU A 194 -14.27 -13.49 1.97
CA GLU A 194 -14.60 -12.27 2.69
C GLU A 194 -15.32 -11.26 1.80
N THR A 195 -16.15 -10.45 2.44
CA THR A 195 -16.83 -9.37 1.73
C THR A 195 -15.82 -8.28 1.37
N VAL A 196 -16.11 -7.52 0.33
CA VAL A 196 -15.37 -6.30 -0.05
C VAL A 196 -15.20 -5.34 1.15
N GLN A 197 -16.17 -5.31 2.05
CA GLN A 197 -16.13 -4.48 3.24
C GLN A 197 -15.09 -4.98 4.25
N ASP A 198 -14.94 -6.29 4.42
CA ASP A 198 -13.95 -6.86 5.32
C ASP A 198 -12.54 -6.66 4.76
N LEU A 199 -12.36 -6.90 3.46
CA LEU A 199 -11.11 -6.60 2.75
C LEU A 199 -10.71 -5.12 2.87
N SER A 200 -11.68 -4.22 2.75
CA SER A 200 -11.48 -2.79 3.01
C SER A 200 -11.00 -2.51 4.43
N ARG A 201 -11.60 -3.14 5.44
CA ARG A 201 -11.19 -2.95 6.84
C ARG A 201 -9.78 -3.52 7.06
N HIS A 202 -9.44 -4.65 6.44
CA HIS A 202 -8.11 -5.23 6.48
C HIS A 202 -7.04 -4.30 5.88
N LEU A 203 -7.33 -3.67 4.73
CA LEU A 203 -6.45 -2.68 4.12
C LEU A 203 -6.25 -1.46 5.02
N GLU A 204 -7.33 -0.94 5.60
CA GLU A 204 -7.24 0.22 6.50
C GLU A 204 -6.44 -0.08 7.78
N ARG A 205 -6.67 -1.25 8.40
CA ARG A 205 -5.88 -1.71 9.55
C ARG A 205 -4.41 -1.87 9.18
N SER A 206 -4.14 -2.45 8.01
CA SER A 206 -2.78 -2.62 7.50
C SER A 206 -2.10 -1.28 7.29
N ALA A 207 -2.76 -0.31 6.67
CA ALA A 207 -2.22 1.04 6.46
C ALA A 207 -1.84 1.74 7.77
N ARG A 208 -2.69 1.64 8.81
CA ARG A 208 -2.41 2.22 10.14
C ARG A 208 -1.18 1.61 10.81
N PHE A 209 -0.87 0.36 10.52
CA PHE A 209 0.28 -0.35 11.11
C PHE A 209 1.63 0.19 10.60
N PHE A 210 1.70 0.73 9.39
CA PHE A 210 2.98 1.17 8.83
C PHE A 210 3.56 2.42 9.50
N ALA A 211 2.73 3.34 10.00
CA ALA A 211 3.24 4.55 10.65
C ALA A 211 4.05 4.24 11.93
N PRO A 212 3.59 3.39 12.86
CA PRO A 212 4.41 2.88 13.96
C PRO A 212 5.67 2.16 13.50
N LEU A 213 5.60 1.36 12.41
CA LEU A 213 6.75 0.64 11.88
C LEU A 213 7.87 1.59 11.41
N VAL A 214 7.50 2.70 10.77
CA VAL A 214 8.45 3.76 10.38
C VAL A 214 9.08 4.43 11.60
N ARG A 215 8.30 4.65 12.67
CA ARG A 215 8.83 5.16 13.95
C ARG A 215 9.81 4.15 14.58
N PHE A 216 9.53 2.85 14.49
CA PHE A 216 10.42 1.79 14.98
C PHE A 216 11.81 1.81 14.33
N LEU A 217 11.92 2.08 13.02
CA LEU A 217 13.21 2.17 12.34
C LEU A 217 14.15 3.22 12.95
N ARG A 218 13.60 4.27 13.57
CA ARG A 218 14.36 5.32 14.27
C ARG A 218 14.83 4.90 15.66
N PHE A 219 14.28 3.84 16.23
CA PHE A 219 14.68 3.32 17.54
C PHE A 219 16.12 2.78 17.49
N ARG A 220 16.88 2.86 18.59
CA ARG A 220 18.33 2.54 18.60
C ARG A 220 18.74 1.40 19.54
N SER A 221 17.82 0.65 20.14
CA SER A 221 18.17 -0.42 21.08
C SER A 221 18.47 -1.74 20.37
N GLU A 222 19.75 -2.08 20.26
CA GLU A 222 20.21 -3.36 19.70
C GLU A 222 19.66 -4.56 20.48
N ARG A 223 19.69 -4.49 21.82
CA ARG A 223 19.19 -5.56 22.68
C ARG A 223 17.71 -5.83 22.44
N LEU A 224 16.90 -4.80 22.17
CA LEU A 224 15.50 -4.99 21.83
C LEU A 224 15.34 -5.60 20.43
N GLU A 225 16.13 -5.14 19.45
CA GLU A 225 16.11 -5.68 18.09
C GLU A 225 16.43 -7.19 18.07
N LEU A 226 17.48 -7.60 18.77
CA LEU A 226 17.85 -9.02 18.91
C LEU A 226 16.78 -9.84 19.64
N LEU A 227 16.17 -9.27 20.69
CA LEU A 227 15.10 -9.93 21.42
C LEU A 227 13.86 -10.13 20.53
N LEU A 228 13.47 -9.11 19.76
CA LEU A 228 12.36 -9.18 18.81
C LEU A 228 12.61 -10.24 17.74
N LEU A 229 13.80 -10.26 17.13
CA LEU A 229 14.14 -11.27 16.13
C LEU A 229 14.11 -12.69 16.70
N ARG A 230 14.63 -12.88 17.92
CA ARG A 230 14.55 -14.18 18.58
C ARG A 230 13.10 -14.63 18.73
N TYR A 231 12.22 -13.76 19.22
CA TYR A 231 10.79 -14.07 19.34
C TYR A 231 10.11 -14.32 18.00
N LEU A 232 10.47 -13.57 16.96
CA LEU A 232 9.88 -13.75 15.62
C LEU A 232 10.36 -15.04 14.93
N ASN A 233 11.55 -15.52 15.29
CA ASN A 233 12.14 -16.76 14.78
C ASN A 233 11.82 -17.99 15.64
N GLU A 234 11.20 -17.84 16.81
CA GLU A 234 10.82 -18.96 17.66
C GLU A 234 9.64 -19.71 17.04
N ASP A 235 9.85 -20.98 16.67
CA ASP A 235 8.78 -21.85 16.21
C ASP A 235 7.72 -22.04 17.30
N GLY A 236 6.45 -21.88 16.93
CA GLY A 236 5.34 -22.02 17.87
C GLY A 236 5.08 -20.79 18.74
N VAL A 237 5.40 -19.58 18.23
CA VAL A 237 4.93 -18.31 18.83
C VAL A 237 3.50 -18.48 19.31
N ASN A 238 3.27 -18.18 20.59
CA ASN A 238 1.93 -18.29 21.16
C ASN A 238 1.04 -17.18 20.59
N PHE A 239 0.46 -17.44 19.43
CA PHE A 239 -0.49 -16.55 18.76
C PHE A 239 -1.71 -16.24 19.64
N ALA A 240 -1.99 -17.02 20.69
CA ALA A 240 -3.03 -16.66 21.65
C ALA A 240 -2.68 -15.40 22.45
N VAL A 241 -1.40 -15.20 22.79
CA VAL A 241 -0.94 -13.96 23.44
C VAL A 241 -1.04 -12.80 22.47
N VAL A 242 -0.58 -12.98 21.22
CA VAL A 242 -0.67 -11.95 20.18
C VAL A 242 -2.13 -11.53 19.97
N ARG A 243 -3.03 -12.50 19.77
CA ARG A 243 -4.48 -12.24 19.65
C ARG A 243 -5.04 -11.57 20.90
N GLY A 244 -4.65 -12.00 22.09
CA GLY A 244 -5.09 -11.37 23.34
C GLY A 244 -4.66 -9.90 23.45
N VAL A 245 -3.43 -9.59 23.02
CA VAL A 245 -2.92 -8.20 22.96
C VAL A 245 -3.65 -7.40 21.89
N GLU A 246 -3.89 -7.97 20.70
CA GLU A 246 -4.64 -7.32 19.63
C GLU A 246 -6.09 -7.03 20.04
N GLU A 247 -6.76 -7.99 20.68
CA GLU A 247 -8.11 -7.81 21.22
C GLU A 247 -8.15 -6.75 22.32
N ALA A 248 -7.22 -6.80 23.28
CA ALA A 248 -7.14 -5.81 24.35
C ALA A 248 -6.86 -4.40 23.80
N THR A 249 -5.96 -4.30 22.81
CA THR A 249 -5.65 -3.05 22.11
C THR A 249 -6.85 -2.56 21.31
N GLY A 250 -7.56 -3.45 20.62
CA GLY A 250 -8.79 -3.16 19.90
C GLY A 250 -9.88 -2.61 20.81
N ARG A 251 -10.16 -3.30 21.93
CA ARG A 251 -11.12 -2.83 22.96
C ARG A 251 -10.71 -1.48 23.54
N HIS A 252 -9.42 -1.27 23.79
CA HIS A 252 -8.93 0.01 24.29
C HIS A 252 -9.10 1.13 23.25
N GLN A 253 -8.83 0.86 21.97
CA GLN A 253 -9.04 1.81 20.88
C GLN A 253 -10.52 2.16 20.71
N GLU A 254 -11.41 1.16 20.74
CA GLU A 254 -12.86 1.35 20.69
C GLU A 254 -13.38 2.18 21.87
N PHE A 255 -12.84 1.94 23.07
CA PHE A 255 -13.12 2.73 24.25
C PHE A 255 -12.69 4.20 24.08
N LEU A 256 -11.49 4.45 23.58
CA LEU A 256 -11.00 5.80 23.29
C LEU A 256 -11.83 6.50 22.21
N GLU A 257 -12.19 5.80 21.13
CA GLU A 257 -13.08 6.33 20.09
C GLU A 257 -14.49 6.64 20.64
N GLY A 258 -15.00 5.82 21.56
CA GLY A 258 -16.24 6.06 22.28
C GLY A 258 -16.17 7.35 23.11
N LEU A 259 -15.12 7.50 23.91
CA LEU A 259 -14.88 8.72 24.69
C LEU A 259 -14.78 9.98 23.80
N GLU A 260 -14.11 9.88 22.66
CA GLU A 260 -14.03 11.00 21.70
C GLU A 260 -15.39 11.35 21.09
N ARG A 261 -16.22 10.35 20.78
CA ARG A 261 -17.59 10.56 20.27
C ARG A 261 -18.47 11.20 21.34
N ASP A 262 -18.44 10.69 22.56
CA ASP A 262 -19.25 11.21 23.67
C ASP A 262 -18.83 12.65 24.00
N ALA A 263 -17.53 12.93 24.08
CA ALA A 263 -17.02 14.28 24.27
C ALA A 263 -17.40 15.23 23.12
N SER A 264 -17.46 14.72 21.89
CA SER A 264 -17.91 15.50 20.73
C SER A 264 -19.42 15.78 20.79
N LEU A 265 -20.23 14.80 21.19
CA LEU A 265 -21.68 14.93 21.33
C LEU A 265 -22.05 15.90 22.46
N ASP A 266 -21.39 15.80 23.62
CA ASP A 266 -21.56 16.72 24.75
C ASP A 266 -21.32 18.19 24.35
N LEU A 267 -20.29 18.42 23.53
CA LEU A 267 -19.98 19.75 22.97
C LEU A 267 -21.08 20.24 22.02
N TYR A 268 -21.62 19.36 21.19
CA TYR A 268 -22.71 19.68 20.26
C TYR A 268 -24.03 19.94 21.00
N GLU A 269 -24.39 19.12 21.97
CA GLU A 269 -25.61 19.27 22.76
C GLU A 269 -25.59 20.55 23.60
N ARG A 270 -24.47 20.87 24.26
CA ARG A 270 -24.32 22.13 25.00
C ARG A 270 -24.49 23.34 24.08
N GLU A 271 -23.94 23.29 22.88
CA GLU A 271 -24.07 24.40 21.93
C GLU A 271 -25.48 24.48 21.32
N ILE A 272 -26.15 23.36 21.07
CA ILE A 272 -27.57 23.34 20.64
C ILE A 272 -28.49 23.89 21.75
N ILE A 273 -28.30 23.49 23.00
CA ILE A 273 -29.06 24.01 24.15
C ILE A 273 -28.82 25.52 24.29
N ARG A 274 -27.57 25.96 24.16
CA ARG A 274 -27.23 27.38 24.18
C ARG A 274 -27.91 28.14 23.04
N ILE A 275 -27.90 27.62 21.82
CA ILE A 275 -28.52 28.24 20.64
C ILE A 275 -30.04 28.29 20.78
N SER A 276 -30.67 27.20 21.21
CA SER A 276 -32.13 27.11 21.38
C SER A 276 -32.65 27.95 22.54
N SER A 277 -31.82 28.24 23.56
CA SER A 277 -32.16 29.17 24.64
C SER A 277 -32.22 30.64 24.23
N LEU A 278 -31.73 30.99 23.03
CA LEU A 278 -31.67 32.37 22.55
C LEU A 278 -32.87 32.68 21.65
N ARG A 279 -33.83 33.44 22.19
CA ARG A 279 -35.14 33.74 21.57
C ARG A 279 -35.11 34.66 20.33
N SER A 280 -33.95 35.03 19.77
CA SER A 280 -33.88 36.03 18.69
C SER A 280 -33.39 35.45 17.35
N PRO A 281 -34.21 35.56 16.27
CA PRO A 281 -33.85 35.07 14.93
C PRO A 281 -32.67 35.82 14.28
N VAL A 282 -32.33 37.02 14.76
CA VAL A 282 -31.17 37.80 14.27
C VAL A 282 -29.83 37.10 14.58
N ASN A 283 -29.80 36.20 15.57
CA ASN A 283 -28.57 35.50 15.97
C ASN A 283 -28.29 34.22 15.17
N ALA A 284 -29.21 33.71 14.34
CA ALA A 284 -29.04 32.44 13.65
C ALA A 284 -27.83 32.42 12.70
N LYS A 285 -27.59 33.53 11.97
CA LYS A 285 -26.43 33.67 11.07
C LYS A 285 -25.11 33.66 11.85
N TYR A 286 -25.07 34.34 13.00
CA TYR A 286 -23.90 34.34 13.89
C TYR A 286 -23.57 32.92 14.39
N TYR A 287 -24.60 32.13 14.73
CA TYR A 287 -24.40 30.77 15.21
C TYR A 287 -23.95 29.79 14.12
N ILE A 288 -24.44 29.93 12.89
CA ILE A 288 -23.95 29.12 11.76
C ILE A 288 -22.46 29.39 11.51
N GLU A 289 -22.02 30.64 11.58
CA GLU A 289 -20.60 30.98 11.44
C GLU A 289 -19.77 30.49 12.63
N ARG A 290 -20.30 30.58 13.85
CA ARG A 290 -19.63 30.09 15.06
C ARG A 290 -19.51 28.57 15.10
N ILE A 291 -20.53 27.83 14.66
CA ILE A 291 -20.46 26.38 14.47
C ILE A 291 -19.38 26.04 13.44
N ARG A 292 -19.34 26.72 12.29
CA ARG A 292 -18.27 26.51 11.30
C ARG A 292 -16.87 26.75 11.88
N ASP A 293 -16.71 27.79 12.70
CA ASP A 293 -15.43 28.10 13.34
C ASP A 293 -15.02 27.05 14.38
N LEU A 294 -15.99 26.55 15.16
CA LEU A 294 -15.76 25.45 16.11
C LEU A 294 -15.42 24.14 15.40
N THR A 295 -16.09 23.81 14.29
CA THR A 295 -15.76 22.65 13.47
C THR A 295 -14.33 22.75 12.93
N LYS A 296 -13.90 23.93 12.46
CA LYS A 296 -12.51 24.17 12.04
C LYS A 296 -11.51 24.00 13.19
N LYS A 297 -11.81 24.49 14.39
CA LYS A 297 -10.96 24.32 15.58
C LYS A 297 -10.85 22.86 16.01
N GLN A 298 -11.94 22.10 15.95
CA GLN A 298 -11.91 20.65 16.19
C GLN A 298 -11.07 19.90 15.16
N GLU A 299 -11.18 20.23 13.87
CA GLU A 299 -10.32 19.65 12.84
C GLU A 299 -8.84 19.98 13.09
N ALA A 300 -8.52 21.23 13.47
CA ALA A 300 -7.16 21.62 13.82
C ALA A 300 -6.62 20.85 15.03
N LEU A 301 -7.43 20.65 16.07
CA LEU A 301 -7.06 19.82 17.22
C LEU A 301 -6.84 18.36 16.82
N ARG A 302 -7.75 17.76 16.04
CA ARG A 302 -7.58 16.40 15.51
C ARG A 302 -6.28 16.25 14.73
N MET A 303 -5.91 17.25 13.92
CA MET A 303 -4.64 17.26 13.19
C MET A 303 -3.43 17.37 14.13
N ARG A 304 -3.53 18.16 15.20
CA ARG A 304 -2.47 18.29 16.22
C ARG A 304 -2.24 16.98 16.99
N TRP A 305 -3.30 16.29 17.37
CA TRP A 305 -3.21 15.00 18.07
C TRP A 305 -2.69 13.86 17.17
N ARG A 306 -2.99 13.89 15.87
CA ARG A 306 -2.43 12.94 14.89
C ARG A 306 -0.95 13.20 14.54
N GLY A 307 -0.42 14.37 14.88
CA GLY A 307 0.97 14.76 14.61
C GLY A 307 1.98 14.39 15.71
N VAL A 308 1.52 13.85 16.84
CA VAL A 308 2.34 13.36 17.97
C VAL A 308 2.53 11.84 17.86
#